data_AF-A0A9P1MGU8-F1
#
_entry.id   AF-A0A9P1MGU8-F1
#
_cell.length_a   1.000
_cell.length_b   1.000
_cell.length_c   1.000
_cell.angle_alpha   90.00
_cell.angle_beta   90.00
_cell.angle_gamma   90.00
#
_symmetry.space_group_name_H-M   'P 1'
#
loop_
_entity.id
_entity.type
_entity.pdbx_description
1 polymer ?
#
loop_
_entity_poly.entity_id
_entity_poly.type
_entity_poly.pdbx_seq_one_letter_code
_entity_poly.pdbx_strand_id
1 'polypeptide(L)'
;MVYSTLVLAAVLSVLYFQQTSAVTYCNTVNIPSVTKCYQTYMASFNVRMRDKIPEYWVFRNARSALFKKNGQYEESLNCQFTNTLLNCLDSNFECMGQYTYTALGASNSTEAIDYWTDLLINQYQCTTEGYQLKMDNFSCYENCRKDHSSEIDSCHSDLARNIKSGMELCLALQTNVNCNSDIQRKCCGYNASVLACNTEVAGSRASTPVCSQRGNVSCPVAN
;
A
#
# COMPACT_ATOMS: atom_id res chain seq x y z
N MET A 1 -14.80 6.46 1.42
CA MET A 1 -13.54 6.67 0.69
C MET A 1 -12.81 5.35 0.69
N VAL A 2 -12.80 4.72 -0.47
CA VAL A 2 -12.32 3.37 -0.74
C VAL A 2 -10.87 3.57 -1.17
N TYR A 3 -9.88 3.06 -0.44
CA TYR A 3 -8.47 3.05 -0.87
C TYR A 3 -8.28 2.15 -2.10
N SER A 4 -7.48 2.60 -3.09
CA SER A 4 -7.15 1.99 -4.39
C SER A 4 -6.36 0.68 -4.31
N THR A 5 -6.13 0.13 -3.13
CA THR A 5 -5.29 -1.06 -2.95
C THR A 5 -5.93 -2.35 -3.46
N LEU A 6 -7.25 -2.34 -3.68
CA LEU A 6 -8.03 -3.55 -3.93
C LEU A 6 -7.78 -4.20 -5.29
N VAL A 7 -7.42 -3.44 -6.32
CA VAL A 7 -7.30 -4.04 -7.65
C VAL A 7 -5.90 -4.62 -7.88
N LEU A 8 -4.85 -4.13 -7.20
CA LEU A 8 -3.54 -4.79 -7.24
C LEU A 8 -3.57 -6.17 -6.55
N ALA A 9 -4.28 -6.31 -5.42
CA ALA A 9 -4.34 -7.58 -4.68
C ALA A 9 -5.20 -8.64 -5.38
N ALA A 10 -6.29 -8.26 -6.04
CA ALA A 10 -7.18 -9.20 -6.72
C ALA A 10 -6.60 -9.73 -8.05
N VAL A 11 -5.86 -8.91 -8.79
CA VAL A 11 -5.38 -9.23 -10.15
C VAL A 11 -4.16 -10.17 -10.16
N LEU A 12 -3.33 -10.17 -9.11
CA LEU A 12 -2.07 -10.93 -9.08
C LEU A 12 -2.20 -12.37 -8.54
N SER A 13 -3.41 -12.82 -8.24
CA SER A 13 -3.67 -14.17 -7.72
C SER A 13 -3.41 -15.33 -8.70
N VAL A 14 -3.00 -15.06 -9.95
CA VAL A 14 -2.87 -16.07 -11.02
C VAL A 14 -1.42 -16.31 -11.48
N LEU A 15 -0.42 -15.58 -10.99
CA LEU A 15 0.97 -15.75 -11.48
C LEU A 15 1.96 -15.96 -10.34
N TYR A 16 1.86 -17.15 -9.73
CA TYR A 16 2.97 -17.75 -8.99
C TYR A 16 4.07 -18.17 -9.97
N PHE A 17 4.93 -17.23 -10.37
CA PHE A 17 6.26 -17.61 -10.84
C PHE A 17 7.17 -17.75 -9.62
N GLN A 18 7.57 -18.99 -9.32
CA GLN A 18 8.69 -19.28 -8.44
C GLN A 18 9.95 -18.74 -9.11
N GLN A 19 10.28 -17.46 -8.91
CA GLN A 19 11.54 -16.90 -9.34
C GLN A 19 12.39 -16.57 -8.12
N THR A 20 13.43 -17.37 -7.95
CA THR A 20 14.45 -17.28 -6.90
C THR A 20 15.25 -15.98 -7.08
N SER A 21 14.66 -14.86 -6.65
CA SER A 21 15.45 -13.73 -6.18
C SER A 21 16.09 -14.18 -4.87
N ALA A 22 17.34 -13.81 -4.61
CA ALA A 22 17.95 -13.97 -3.30
C ALA A 22 17.11 -13.16 -2.29
N VAL A 23 16.06 -13.79 -1.76
CA VAL A 23 15.35 -13.33 -0.58
C VAL A 23 16.42 -13.32 0.49
N THR A 24 16.75 -12.14 1.02
CA THR A 24 17.48 -12.05 2.28
C THR A 24 16.70 -12.94 3.24
N TYR A 25 17.27 -14.12 3.53
CA TYR A 25 16.58 -15.14 4.30
C TYR A 25 16.56 -14.63 5.73
N CYS A 26 15.55 -13.84 6.05
CA CYS A 26 15.32 -13.32 7.37
C CYS A 26 14.95 -14.47 8.28
N ASN A 27 15.95 -15.00 8.99
CA ASN A 27 15.77 -16.19 9.82
C ASN A 27 14.87 -15.94 11.05
N THR A 28 14.57 -14.70 11.44
CA THR A 28 13.78 -14.45 12.66
C THR A 28 13.04 -13.12 12.64
N VAL A 29 11.81 -13.10 12.11
CA VAL A 29 10.83 -12.12 12.58
C VAL A 29 10.37 -12.54 13.96
N ASN A 30 10.51 -11.66 14.96
CA ASN A 30 10.00 -11.91 16.30
C ASN A 30 8.48 -11.67 16.30
N ILE A 31 7.72 -12.72 15.95
CA ILE A 31 6.25 -12.65 15.88
C ILE A 31 5.63 -12.09 17.16
N PRO A 32 6.02 -12.51 18.38
CA PRO A 32 5.53 -11.87 19.62
C PRO A 32 5.75 -10.35 19.68
N SER A 33 6.92 -9.87 19.26
CA SER A 33 7.22 -8.43 19.20
C SER A 33 6.32 -7.72 18.19
N VAL A 34 6.19 -8.29 16.98
CA VAL A 34 5.33 -7.74 15.92
C VAL A 34 3.86 -7.73 16.37
N THR A 35 3.38 -8.79 17.01
CA THR A 35 2.03 -8.86 17.59
C THR A 35 1.79 -7.71 18.56
N LYS A 36 2.74 -7.43 19.46
CA LYS A 36 2.62 -6.31 20.42
C LYS A 36 2.56 -4.95 19.72
N CYS A 37 3.40 -4.73 18.70
CA CYS A 37 3.35 -3.51 17.90
C CYS A 37 1.99 -3.30 17.24
N TYR A 38 1.45 -4.37 16.65
CA TYR A 38 0.13 -4.31 16.00
C TYR A 38 -1.03 -4.19 16.98
N GLN A 39 -0.94 -4.76 18.19
CA GLN A 39 -1.96 -4.53 19.23
C GLN A 39 -2.12 -3.05 19.55
N THR A 40 -1.00 -2.33 19.74
CA THR A 40 -1.03 -0.88 19.98
C THR A 40 -1.54 -0.12 18.76
N TYR A 41 -1.05 -0.46 17.56
CA TYR A 41 -1.47 0.21 16.33
C TYR A 41 -2.98 0.05 16.06
N MET A 42 -3.52 -1.16 16.21
CA MET A 42 -4.95 -1.45 16.01
C MET A 42 -5.82 -0.72 17.04
N ALA A 43 -5.35 -0.63 18.29
CA ALA A 43 -6.07 0.07 19.34
C ALA A 43 -6.26 1.57 19.04
N SER A 44 -5.31 2.21 18.34
CA SER A 44 -5.43 3.60 17.89
C SER A 44 -6.62 3.84 16.95
N PHE A 45 -7.11 2.80 16.27
CA PHE A 45 -8.28 2.85 15.40
C PHE A 45 -9.54 2.24 16.05
N ASN A 46 -9.53 2.02 17.37
CA ASN A 46 -10.58 1.32 18.11
C ASN A 46 -10.80 -0.14 17.65
N VAL A 47 -9.77 -0.78 17.10
CA VAL A 47 -9.83 -2.17 16.66
C VAL A 47 -9.13 -3.05 17.68
N ARG A 48 -9.83 -4.06 18.19
CA ARG A 48 -9.26 -4.99 19.17
C ARG A 48 -8.50 -6.11 18.47
N MET A 49 -7.20 -6.16 18.68
CA MET A 49 -6.35 -7.32 18.37
C MET A 49 -5.99 -8.03 19.68
N ARG A 50 -6.33 -9.32 19.79
CA ARG A 50 -5.87 -10.18 20.90
C ARG A 50 -4.62 -10.92 20.47
N ASP A 51 -4.81 -12.07 19.84
CA ASP A 51 -3.71 -12.95 19.45
C ASP A 51 -3.55 -13.05 17.93
N LYS A 52 -4.59 -12.66 17.19
CA LYS A 52 -4.60 -12.62 15.72
C LYS A 52 -4.88 -11.21 15.23
N ILE A 53 -4.19 -10.84 14.16
CA ILE A 53 -4.53 -9.64 13.40
C ILE A 53 -5.99 -9.76 12.95
N PRO A 54 -6.80 -8.70 13.07
CA PRO A 54 -8.19 -8.72 12.61
C PRO A 54 -8.25 -8.92 11.10
N GLU A 55 -9.46 -9.17 10.57
CA GLU A 55 -9.61 -9.13 9.13
C GLU A 55 -9.26 -7.74 8.58
N TYR A 56 -8.52 -7.68 7.46
CA TYR A 56 -8.05 -6.43 6.88
C TYR A 56 -9.22 -5.48 6.60
N TRP A 57 -10.35 -6.01 6.15
CA TRP A 57 -11.58 -5.26 5.91
C TRP A 57 -12.16 -4.63 7.17
N VAL A 58 -12.10 -5.31 8.31
CA VAL A 58 -12.56 -4.77 9.60
C VAL A 58 -11.68 -3.60 10.01
N PHE A 59 -10.36 -3.78 9.96
CA PHE A 59 -9.39 -2.72 10.27
C PHE A 59 -9.54 -1.51 9.34
N ARG A 60 -9.55 -1.75 8.03
CA ARG A 60 -9.68 -0.72 6.99
C ARG A 60 -10.97 0.09 7.16
N ASN A 61 -12.09 -0.57 7.46
CA ASN A 61 -13.37 0.10 7.65
C ASN A 61 -13.37 0.97 8.92
N ALA A 62 -12.74 0.51 10.00
CA ALA A 62 -12.57 1.32 11.23
C ALA A 62 -11.74 2.59 10.97
N ARG A 63 -10.59 2.45 10.28
CA ARG A 63 -9.77 3.61 9.87
C ARG A 63 -10.55 4.54 8.94
N SER A 64 -11.27 4.01 7.95
CA SER A 64 -12.10 4.82 7.04
C SER A 64 -13.22 5.56 7.77
N ALA A 65 -13.79 4.98 8.83
CA ALA A 65 -14.81 5.63 9.64
C ALA A 65 -14.26 6.85 10.40
N LEU A 66 -13.04 6.74 10.96
CA LEU A 66 -12.36 7.87 11.61
C LEU A 66 -12.04 8.97 10.59
N PHE A 67 -11.57 8.60 9.40
CA PHE A 67 -11.33 9.54 8.31
C PHE A 67 -12.62 10.29 7.90
N LYS A 68 -13.74 9.58 7.73
CA LYS A 68 -15.04 10.22 7.42
C LYS A 68 -15.48 11.19 8.51
N LYS A 69 -15.13 10.93 9.77
CA LYS A 69 -15.48 11.76 10.92
C LYS A 69 -14.59 12.99 11.04
N ASN A 70 -13.28 12.83 10.82
CA ASN A 70 -12.27 13.84 11.14
C ASN A 70 -11.69 14.54 9.89
N GLY A 71 -12.00 14.04 8.69
CA GLY A 71 -11.48 14.55 7.42
C GLY A 71 -9.96 14.53 7.36
N GLN A 72 -9.38 15.56 6.76
CA GLN A 72 -7.93 15.72 6.61
C GLN A 72 -7.13 15.68 7.92
N TYR A 73 -7.75 15.99 9.06
CA TYR A 73 -7.08 15.90 10.36
C TYR A 73 -6.69 14.46 10.71
N GLU A 74 -7.47 13.48 10.23
CA GLU A 74 -7.16 12.06 10.42
C GLU A 74 -5.85 11.65 9.74
N GLU A 75 -5.43 12.33 8.67
CA GLU A 75 -4.18 12.01 7.98
C GLU A 75 -2.95 12.22 8.87
N SER A 76 -2.98 13.28 9.69
CA SER A 76 -1.93 13.55 10.68
C SER A 76 -1.89 12.45 11.74
N LEU A 77 -3.05 12.08 12.29
CA LEU A 77 -3.15 11.00 13.28
C LEU A 77 -2.71 9.66 12.71
N ASN A 78 -3.16 9.32 11.50
CA ASN A 78 -2.79 8.09 10.81
C ASN A 78 -1.27 8.01 10.62
N CYS A 79 -0.60 9.12 10.29
CA CYS A 79 0.85 9.16 10.20
C CYS A 79 1.57 9.07 11.55
N GLN A 80 1.03 9.67 12.61
CA GLN A 80 1.57 9.47 13.96
C GLN A 80 1.48 8.00 14.39
N PHE A 81 0.33 7.35 14.16
CA PHE A 81 0.14 5.93 14.48
C PHE A 81 1.03 5.03 13.63
N THR A 82 1.15 5.32 12.34
CA THR A 82 2.01 4.57 11.40
C THR A 82 3.48 4.71 11.81
N ASN A 83 3.97 5.91 12.10
CA ASN A 83 5.35 6.11 12.51
C ASN A 83 5.66 5.44 13.85
N THR A 84 4.69 5.44 14.78
CA THR A 84 4.79 4.66 16.03
C THR A 84 4.90 3.16 15.75
N LEU A 85 4.09 2.64 14.83
CA LEU A 85 4.17 1.25 14.40
C LEU A 85 5.53 0.94 13.75
N LEU A 86 6.00 1.76 12.80
CA LEU A 86 7.29 1.58 12.12
C LEU A 86 8.46 1.57 13.12
N ASN A 87 8.47 2.49 14.08
CA ASN A 87 9.49 2.53 15.14
C ASN A 87 9.43 1.28 16.04
N CYS A 88 8.24 0.77 16.34
CA CYS A 88 8.10 -0.48 17.10
C CYS A 88 8.62 -1.70 16.30
N LEU A 89 8.42 -1.67 14.98
CA LEU A 89 8.82 -2.72 14.06
C LEU A 89 10.29 -2.65 13.65
N ASP A 90 11.04 -1.59 13.97
CA ASP A 90 12.38 -1.28 13.42
C ASP A 90 13.27 -2.50 13.19
N SER A 91 13.55 -3.29 14.25
CA SER A 91 14.36 -4.52 14.18
C SER A 91 13.77 -5.69 13.38
N ASN A 92 12.50 -5.61 12.99
CA ASN A 92 11.76 -6.62 12.24
C ASN A 92 11.34 -6.14 10.84
N PHE A 93 11.38 -4.84 10.55
CA PHE A 93 10.71 -4.23 9.40
C PHE A 93 11.22 -4.79 8.08
N GLU A 94 12.54 -4.92 7.91
CA GLU A 94 13.17 -5.47 6.70
C GLU A 94 12.73 -6.91 6.40
N CYS A 95 12.29 -7.63 7.43
CA CYS A 95 11.85 -9.02 7.36
C CYS A 95 10.33 -9.16 7.32
N MET A 96 9.59 -8.06 7.30
CA MET A 96 8.15 -8.09 7.15
C MET A 96 7.73 -8.46 5.73
N GLY A 97 6.53 -9.02 5.61
CA GLY A 97 5.97 -9.46 4.35
C GLY A 97 4.79 -10.39 4.57
N GLN A 98 4.33 -11.03 3.49
CA GLN A 98 3.19 -11.93 3.52
C GLN A 98 3.31 -13.03 4.59
N TYR A 99 4.50 -13.62 4.77
CA TYR A 99 4.74 -14.65 5.78
C TYR A 99 4.46 -14.13 7.20
N THR A 100 4.95 -12.93 7.52
CA THR A 100 4.75 -12.29 8.82
C THR A 100 3.27 -12.09 9.13
N TYR A 101 2.49 -11.56 8.19
CA TYR A 101 1.05 -11.37 8.41
C TYR A 101 0.27 -12.68 8.47
N THR A 102 0.70 -13.69 7.72
CA THR A 102 0.15 -15.05 7.86
C THR A 102 0.41 -15.59 9.27
N ALA A 103 1.63 -15.41 9.80
CA ALA A 103 1.99 -15.80 11.17
C ALA A 103 1.28 -14.97 12.25
N LEU A 104 0.90 -13.72 11.95
CA LEU A 104 0.01 -12.91 12.80
C LEU A 104 -1.46 -13.35 12.72
N GLY A 105 -1.81 -14.32 11.88
CA GLY A 105 -3.15 -14.90 11.82
C GLY A 105 -4.08 -14.33 10.75
N ALA A 106 -3.55 -13.67 9.71
CA ALA A 106 -4.33 -13.35 8.51
C ALA A 106 -4.97 -14.63 7.94
N SER A 107 -6.21 -14.54 7.47
CA SER A 107 -7.01 -15.70 7.06
C SER A 107 -6.50 -16.39 5.80
N ASN A 108 -5.80 -15.66 4.92
CA ASN A 108 -5.23 -16.17 3.68
C ASN A 108 -4.09 -15.26 3.17
N SER A 109 -3.44 -15.68 2.08
CA SER A 109 -2.35 -14.94 1.44
C SER A 109 -2.75 -13.55 0.94
N THR A 110 -3.95 -13.40 0.40
CA THR A 110 -4.44 -12.13 -0.12
C THR A 110 -4.56 -11.11 1.01
N GLU A 111 -5.16 -11.51 2.14
CA GLU A 111 -5.28 -10.65 3.31
C GLU A 111 -3.91 -10.29 3.92
N ALA A 112 -2.98 -11.24 3.93
CA ALA A 112 -1.61 -10.97 4.36
C ALA A 112 -0.90 -9.94 3.44
N ILE A 113 -1.13 -10.03 2.12
CA ILE A 113 -0.62 -9.05 1.15
C ILE A 113 -1.32 -7.70 1.31
N ASP A 114 -2.62 -7.66 1.61
CA ASP A 114 -3.35 -6.42 1.84
C ASP A 114 -2.77 -5.63 3.01
N TYR A 115 -2.49 -6.30 4.13
CA TYR A 115 -1.83 -5.68 5.27
C TYR A 115 -0.43 -5.17 4.95
N TRP A 116 0.34 -5.95 4.19
CA TRP A 116 1.71 -5.56 3.81
C TRP A 116 1.71 -4.36 2.86
N THR A 117 0.83 -4.39 1.87
CA THR A 117 0.58 -3.29 0.91
C THR A 117 0.21 -2.02 1.66
N ASP A 118 -0.70 -2.13 2.63
CA ASP A 118 -1.14 -1.00 3.44
C ASP A 118 0.01 -0.39 4.26
N LEU A 119 0.83 -1.22 4.90
CA LEU A 119 1.98 -0.73 5.68
C LEU A 119 3.00 -0.01 4.79
N LEU A 120 3.32 -0.55 3.62
CA LEU A 120 4.27 0.06 2.69
C LEU A 120 3.78 1.39 2.10
N ILE A 121 2.49 1.46 1.77
CA ILE A 121 1.86 2.72 1.33
C ILE A 121 1.92 3.75 2.44
N ASN A 122 1.51 3.39 3.66
CA ASN A 122 1.55 4.32 4.79
C ASN A 122 2.98 4.73 5.15
N GLN A 123 3.97 3.84 5.02
CA GLN A 123 5.38 4.18 5.19
C GLN A 123 5.80 5.29 4.23
N TYR A 124 5.46 5.18 2.94
CA TYR A 124 5.75 6.24 1.96
C TYR A 124 4.97 7.54 2.26
N GLN A 125 3.65 7.44 2.42
CA GLN A 125 2.76 8.59 2.60
C GLN A 125 2.98 9.34 3.91
N CYS A 126 3.69 8.76 4.87
CA CYS A 126 4.02 9.37 6.15
C CYS A 126 5.50 9.76 6.30
N THR A 127 6.29 9.64 5.23
CA THR A 127 7.54 10.42 5.10
C THR A 127 7.23 11.91 5.04
N THR A 128 8.20 12.77 5.35
CA THR A 128 8.04 14.23 5.26
C THR A 128 7.56 14.66 3.87
N GLU A 129 8.19 14.14 2.81
CA GLU A 129 7.84 14.45 1.43
C GLU A 129 6.46 13.89 1.04
N GLY A 130 6.21 12.60 1.30
CA GLY A 130 4.94 11.95 0.96
C GLY A 130 3.76 12.57 1.69
N TYR A 131 3.93 12.94 2.97
CA TYR A 131 2.91 13.62 3.74
C TYR A 131 2.64 15.02 3.20
N GLN A 132 3.69 15.80 2.89
CA GLN A 132 3.53 17.13 2.32
C GLN A 132 2.78 17.09 1.00
N LEU A 133 3.19 16.22 0.07
CA LEU A 133 2.52 16.03 -1.21
C LEU A 133 1.04 15.64 -1.03
N LYS A 134 0.75 14.74 -0.09
CA LYS A 134 -0.62 14.32 0.24
C LYS A 134 -1.46 15.48 0.76
N MET A 135 -0.95 16.25 1.70
CA MET A 135 -1.71 17.36 2.30
C MET A 135 -1.92 18.52 1.33
N ASP A 136 -0.91 18.86 0.52
CA ASP A 136 -1.02 19.93 -0.48
C ASP A 136 -2.05 19.62 -1.58
N ASN A 137 -2.24 18.34 -1.88
CA ASN A 137 -3.15 17.89 -2.94
C ASN A 137 -4.45 17.28 -2.38
N PHE A 138 -4.65 17.24 -1.06
CA PHE A 138 -5.65 16.41 -0.39
C PHE A 138 -7.05 16.52 -1.00
N SER A 139 -7.60 17.74 -1.05
CA SER A 139 -8.96 17.96 -1.55
C SER A 139 -9.10 17.64 -3.03
N CYS A 140 -8.07 17.95 -3.83
CA CYS A 140 -8.09 17.64 -5.25
C CYS A 140 -8.02 16.13 -5.49
N TYR A 141 -7.11 15.45 -4.80
CA TYR A 141 -6.88 14.02 -4.94
C TYR A 141 -8.14 13.22 -4.58
N GLU A 142 -8.81 13.58 -3.48
CA GLU A 142 -10.07 12.96 -3.05
C GLU A 142 -11.19 13.13 -4.09
N ASN A 143 -11.34 14.33 -4.66
CA ASN A 143 -12.35 14.60 -5.69
C ASN A 143 -12.01 13.91 -7.02
N CYS A 144 -10.77 14.03 -7.50
CA CYS A 144 -10.32 13.37 -8.73
C CYS A 144 -10.55 11.87 -8.68
N ARG A 145 -10.22 11.23 -7.56
CA ARG A 145 -10.44 9.80 -7.36
C ARG A 145 -11.93 9.44 -7.42
N LYS A 146 -12.80 10.26 -6.84
CA LYS A 146 -14.25 10.04 -6.88
C LYS A 146 -14.76 10.12 -8.32
N ASP A 147 -14.35 11.17 -9.04
CA ASP A 147 -14.84 11.49 -10.37
C ASP A 147 -14.27 10.54 -11.44
N HIS A 148 -13.04 10.05 -11.25
CA HIS A 148 -12.33 9.15 -12.18
C HIS A 148 -12.17 7.71 -11.65
N SER A 149 -13.00 7.28 -10.71
CA SER A 149 -12.93 5.94 -10.11
C SER A 149 -12.95 4.82 -11.14
N SER A 150 -13.79 4.94 -12.17
CA SER A 150 -13.88 3.95 -13.27
C SER A 150 -12.63 3.89 -14.16
N GLU A 151 -11.96 5.03 -14.38
CA GLU A 151 -10.70 5.08 -15.14
C GLU A 151 -9.55 4.46 -14.35
N ILE A 152 -9.49 4.74 -13.04
CA ILE A 152 -8.54 4.13 -12.11
C ILE A 152 -8.73 2.60 -12.07
N ASP A 153 -9.97 2.13 -11.96
CA ASP A 153 -10.28 0.69 -11.99
C ASP A 153 -9.92 0.05 -13.35
N SER A 154 -10.03 0.82 -14.43
CA SER A 154 -9.61 0.40 -15.77
C SER A 154 -8.09 0.23 -15.88
N CYS A 155 -7.30 1.18 -15.34
CA CYS A 155 -5.84 1.07 -15.27
C CYS A 155 -5.41 -0.26 -14.63
N HIS A 156 -6.02 -0.59 -13.49
CA HIS A 156 -5.71 -1.83 -12.78
C HIS A 156 -6.19 -3.09 -13.52
N SER A 157 -7.33 -3.01 -14.20
CA SER A 157 -7.81 -4.10 -15.05
C SER A 157 -6.89 -4.33 -16.27
N ASP A 158 -6.29 -3.26 -16.81
CA ASP A 158 -5.30 -3.32 -17.88
C ASP A 158 -4.01 -4.00 -17.43
N LEU A 159 -3.58 -3.85 -16.17
CA LEU A 159 -2.46 -4.61 -15.63
C LEU A 159 -2.66 -6.13 -15.83
N ALA A 160 -3.83 -6.63 -15.42
CA ALA A 160 -4.20 -8.05 -15.57
C ALA A 160 -4.13 -8.49 -17.03
N ARG A 161 -4.73 -7.68 -17.91
CA ARG A 161 -4.82 -7.96 -19.35
C ARG A 161 -3.46 -7.96 -20.02
N ASN A 162 -2.62 -6.99 -19.69
CA ASN A 162 -1.28 -6.84 -20.26
C ASN A 162 -0.40 -8.04 -19.92
N ILE A 163 -0.39 -8.45 -18.64
CA ILE A 163 0.39 -9.62 -18.23
C ILE A 163 -0.16 -10.89 -18.90
N LYS A 164 -1.49 -11.07 -18.93
CA LYS A 164 -2.13 -12.22 -19.62
C LYS A 164 -1.82 -12.26 -21.13
N SER A 165 -1.60 -11.10 -21.74
CA SER A 165 -1.26 -10.95 -23.15
C SER A 165 0.24 -11.11 -23.44
N GLY A 166 1.05 -11.43 -22.42
CA GLY A 166 2.48 -11.70 -22.56
C GLY A 166 3.39 -10.49 -22.36
N MET A 167 2.87 -9.35 -21.88
CA MET A 167 3.72 -8.23 -21.48
C MET A 167 4.56 -8.62 -20.26
N GLU A 168 5.83 -8.20 -20.26
CA GLU A 168 6.72 -8.36 -19.10
C GLU A 168 6.11 -7.70 -17.85
N LEU A 169 6.24 -8.35 -16.69
CA LEU A 169 5.56 -7.97 -15.46
C LEU A 169 5.87 -6.53 -15.02
N CYS A 170 7.14 -6.14 -15.00
CA CYS A 170 7.53 -4.80 -14.56
C CYS A 170 7.11 -3.73 -15.57
N LEU A 171 7.13 -4.02 -16.87
CA LEU A 171 6.59 -3.15 -17.91
C LEU A 171 5.07 -2.96 -17.79
N ALA A 172 4.33 -4.05 -17.52
CA ALA A 172 2.89 -3.99 -17.28
C ALA A 172 2.57 -3.16 -16.03
N LEU A 173 3.37 -3.33 -14.97
CA LEU A 173 3.27 -2.55 -13.75
C LEU A 173 3.57 -1.06 -14.00
N GLN A 174 4.63 -0.73 -14.73
CA GLN A 174 4.94 0.65 -15.11
C GLN A 174 3.78 1.28 -15.90
N THR A 175 3.15 0.51 -16.80
CA THR A 175 1.98 0.98 -17.56
C THR A 175 0.80 1.32 -16.64
N ASN A 176 0.52 0.46 -15.66
CA ASN A 176 -0.52 0.71 -14.64
C ASN A 176 -0.21 1.94 -13.79
N VAL A 177 1.05 2.08 -13.34
CA VAL A 177 1.52 3.21 -12.53
C VAL A 177 1.39 4.52 -13.32
N ASN A 178 1.81 4.53 -14.59
CA ASN A 178 1.68 5.70 -15.47
C ASN A 178 0.22 6.09 -15.70
N CYS A 179 -0.66 5.11 -15.95
CA CYS A 179 -2.09 5.33 -16.13
C CYS A 179 -2.71 6.04 -14.91
N ASN A 180 -2.45 5.54 -13.70
CA ASN A 180 -2.90 6.19 -12.46
C ASN A 180 -2.30 7.59 -12.27
N SER A 181 -0.99 7.74 -12.53
CA SER A 181 -0.28 9.01 -12.39
C SER A 181 -0.82 10.07 -13.36
N ASP A 182 -1.13 9.70 -14.60
CA ASP A 182 -1.66 10.61 -15.62
C ASP A 182 -3.07 11.11 -15.31
N ILE A 183 -3.93 10.25 -14.74
CA ILE A 183 -5.25 10.67 -14.25
C ILE A 183 -5.08 11.75 -13.18
N GLN A 184 -4.24 11.49 -12.17
CA GLN A 184 -4.00 12.43 -11.08
C GLN A 184 -3.31 13.71 -11.57
N ARG A 185 -2.43 13.61 -12.57
CA ARG A 185 -1.80 14.76 -13.23
C ARG A 185 -2.82 15.68 -13.87
N LYS A 186 -3.77 15.12 -14.63
CA LYS A 186 -4.81 15.87 -15.34
C LYS A 186 -5.74 16.60 -14.38
N CYS A 187 -6.07 15.96 -13.25
CA CYS A 187 -6.94 16.57 -12.25
C CYS A 187 -6.24 17.62 -11.38
N CYS A 188 -5.05 17.27 -10.88
CA CYS A 188 -4.46 17.91 -9.70
C CYS A 188 -3.03 18.40 -9.92
N GLY A 189 -2.50 18.23 -11.13
CA GLY A 189 -1.17 18.69 -11.50
C GLY A 189 -0.05 17.73 -11.13
N TYR A 190 1.17 18.22 -11.33
CA TYR A 190 2.38 17.40 -11.30
C TYR A 190 2.65 16.75 -9.94
N ASN A 191 2.52 17.49 -8.84
CA ASN A 191 2.79 16.95 -7.50
C ASN A 191 1.80 15.85 -7.09
N ALA A 192 0.54 15.93 -7.51
CA ALA A 192 -0.41 14.84 -7.33
C ALA A 192 -0.04 13.59 -8.15
N SER A 193 0.51 13.77 -9.35
CA SER A 193 1.00 12.65 -10.17
C SER A 193 2.22 11.95 -9.56
N VAL A 194 3.11 12.72 -8.91
CA VAL A 194 4.26 12.20 -8.15
C VAL A 194 3.78 11.38 -6.97
N LEU A 195 2.84 11.91 -6.19
CA LEU A 195 2.24 11.21 -5.05
C LEU A 195 1.57 9.89 -5.48
N ALA A 196 0.76 9.95 -6.54
CA ALA A 196 0.05 8.78 -7.08
C ALA A 196 1.03 7.69 -7.51
N CYS A 197 2.02 8.07 -8.31
CA CYS A 197 3.02 7.14 -8.84
C CYS A 197 3.77 6.44 -7.69
N ASN A 198 4.34 7.21 -6.76
CA ASN A 198 5.14 6.66 -5.68
C ASN A 198 4.30 5.86 -4.67
N THR A 199 3.03 6.21 -4.48
CA THR A 199 2.08 5.40 -3.69
C THR A 199 1.86 4.03 -4.33
N GLU A 200 1.60 3.98 -5.64
CA GLU A 200 1.41 2.71 -6.37
C GLU A 200 2.69 1.87 -6.37
N VAL A 201 3.87 2.50 -6.56
CA VAL A 201 5.16 1.81 -6.46
C VAL A 201 5.38 1.26 -5.05
N ALA A 202 5.07 2.03 -4.00
CA ALA A 202 5.18 1.55 -2.62
C ALA A 202 4.28 0.33 -2.37
N GLY A 203 3.03 0.36 -2.82
CA GLY A 203 2.11 -0.78 -2.70
C GLY A 203 2.58 -2.00 -3.50
N SER A 204 3.08 -1.80 -4.72
CA SER A 204 3.52 -2.89 -5.61
C SER A 204 4.69 -3.72 -5.05
N ARG A 205 5.47 -3.16 -4.12
CA ARG A 205 6.55 -3.88 -3.42
C ARG A 205 6.05 -5.08 -2.62
N ALA A 206 4.78 -5.09 -2.22
CA ALA A 206 4.20 -6.20 -1.49
C ALA A 206 4.01 -7.47 -2.34
N SER A 207 3.69 -7.31 -3.62
CA SER A 207 3.37 -8.42 -4.54
C SER A 207 4.43 -8.63 -5.63
N THR A 208 5.18 -7.59 -5.98
CA THR A 208 6.17 -7.59 -7.07
C THR A 208 7.49 -6.91 -6.66
N PRO A 209 8.13 -7.33 -5.54
CA PRO A 209 9.32 -6.66 -5.01
C PRO A 209 10.47 -6.57 -6.02
N VAL A 210 10.58 -7.55 -6.94
CA VAL A 210 11.60 -7.56 -8.00
C VAL A 210 11.52 -6.36 -8.95
N CYS A 211 10.34 -5.82 -9.20
CA CYS A 211 10.14 -4.71 -10.11
C CYS A 211 10.54 -3.38 -9.48
N SER A 212 10.16 -3.15 -8.23
CA SER A 212 10.48 -1.91 -7.52
C SER A 212 11.94 -1.87 -7.05
N GLN A 213 12.51 -3.00 -6.59
CA GLN A 213 13.88 -3.05 -6.06
C GLN A 213 14.96 -2.91 -7.14
N ARG A 214 14.65 -3.30 -8.38
CA ARG A 214 15.58 -3.19 -9.53
C ARG A 214 15.49 -1.85 -10.26
N GLY A 215 14.62 -0.93 -9.82
CA GLY A 215 14.37 0.33 -10.53
C GLY A 215 13.68 0.14 -11.88
N ASN A 216 13.04 -1.02 -12.11
CA ASN A 216 12.31 -1.32 -13.35
C ASN A 216 10.94 -0.62 -13.40
N VAL A 217 10.50 -0.05 -12.28
CA VAL A 217 9.38 0.89 -12.20
C VAL A 217 9.91 2.19 -11.63
N SER A 218 9.64 3.28 -12.34
CA SER A 218 10.15 4.61 -12.06
C SER A 218 9.01 5.61 -11.91
N CYS A 219 9.23 6.60 -11.06
CA CYS A 219 8.33 7.70 -10.81
C CYS A 219 9.07 9.03 -10.96
N PRO A 220 8.37 10.10 -11.37
CA PRO A 220 8.91 11.44 -11.29
C PRO A 220 9.21 11.83 -9.83
N VAL A 221 10.18 12.72 -9.64
CA VAL A 221 10.50 13.34 -8.35
C VAL A 221 9.68 14.62 -8.18
N ALA A 222 9.35 14.98 -6.93
CA ALA A 222 8.68 16.24 -6.63
C ALA A 222 9.56 17.43 -7.04
N ASN A 223 8.92 18.53 -7.44
CA ASN A 223 9.59 19.80 -7.76
C ASN A 223 9.75 20.68 -6.54
#